data_AF-A0A4V0HTA4-F1
#
_entry.id   AF-A0A4V0HTA4-F1
#
_cell.length_a   1.000
_cell.length_b   1.000
_cell.length_c   1.000
_cell.angle_alpha   90.00
_cell.angle_beta   90.00
_cell.angle_gamma   90.00
#
_symmetry.space_group_name_H-M   'P 1'
#
loop_
_entity.id
_entity.type
_entity.pdbx_description
1 polymer ?
#
loop_
_entity_poly.entity_id
_entity_poly.type
_entity_poly.pdbx_seq_one_letter_code
_entity_poly.pdbx_strand_id
1 'polypeptide(L)'
;MTRFVLLTAALLGSAPVACAAPPADAKPDADKAAASLLETTKVWKAEVRLSADDWKAMQPKGGGPPGFGPPGGGAGRPQNFKFSYEFPYVKGTVAFADDTLTDVGVRFKGNGTYMMSANSARRPFRLDFNRYTEGEQYRGLKALSLANNVMDATRVREAAAYDVFRAAGVPVPRTTFVELSLHVPGKYEHQLLGVYTAAEPIDKTFLKRHFKSGKGMLLKPEKLPAGLEYLGDEWAPYADRYGPKDEPTDAEKARLIAFAKLVNRADDAAFKKEIGDYLDVDRFLRFLASVSFLSHYDSFIGLGHNYVAYLDPGTNKFVFMPWDADHAFGAFFPFGQPAQLADASILHPHGGDNKLIDRLLAVPEIRAAYLELYKKLGESAFEPGRVAEVIAACEAAVKEPVAREAKANPRPGGGFGPGGGFGGGPMSPAEFVAARAKSVAAQLAGQKTGFVPRAFGAGPPGGGFGPPGGGFGPPVAIKQPDPAKCADACRAAAAACEASAKRAAEQKHGACEALCVSCSRACLLCAELSAAKSLLAGDACVLCEKLCLECAAACGKLDGAAFQECEKACRACARACADARR
;
A
#
# COMPACT_ATOMS: atom_id res chain seq x y z
N MET A 1 59.19 26.49 -31.04
CA MET A 1 59.68 25.10 -30.88
C MET A 1 58.47 24.20 -30.67
N THR A 2 58.04 23.58 -31.77
CA THR A 2 56.80 22.80 -31.89
C THR A 2 57.22 21.36 -32.12
N ARG A 3 56.77 20.41 -31.30
CA ARG A 3 57.06 18.98 -31.49
C ARG A 3 55.81 18.26 -31.99
N PHE A 4 55.88 17.86 -33.26
CA PHE A 4 55.04 16.85 -33.90
C PHE A 4 55.48 15.45 -33.43
N VAL A 5 54.54 14.55 -33.19
CA VAL A 5 54.78 13.10 -33.07
C VAL A 5 53.91 12.41 -34.13
N LEU A 6 54.58 11.60 -34.97
CA LEU A 6 54.01 10.86 -36.09
C LEU A 6 53.07 9.74 -35.64
N LEU A 7 51.98 9.58 -36.38
CA LEU A 7 51.18 8.35 -36.47
C LEU A 7 51.91 7.30 -37.31
N THR A 8 51.95 6.05 -36.82
CA THR A 8 52.17 4.86 -37.64
C THR A 8 50.91 4.00 -37.63
N ALA A 9 50.31 3.81 -38.80
CA ALA A 9 49.19 2.92 -39.04
C ALA A 9 49.69 1.48 -39.25
N ALA A 10 49.11 0.53 -38.52
CA ALA A 10 49.29 -0.91 -38.76
C ALA A 10 47.94 -1.51 -39.18
N LEU A 11 47.91 -2.01 -40.42
CA LEU A 11 46.84 -2.83 -40.99
C LEU A 11 46.93 -4.24 -40.39
N LEU A 12 45.85 -4.74 -39.77
CA LEU A 12 45.66 -6.15 -39.48
C LEU A 12 44.31 -6.60 -40.07
N GLY A 13 44.39 -7.60 -40.95
CA GLY A 13 43.29 -8.11 -41.74
C GLY A 13 42.21 -8.83 -40.93
N SER A 14 40.98 -8.66 -41.38
CA SER A 14 39.77 -9.34 -40.90
C SER A 14 39.73 -10.79 -41.39
N ALA A 15 39.82 -11.76 -40.46
CA ALA A 15 39.35 -13.12 -40.70
C ALA A 15 37.86 -13.21 -40.36
N PRO A 16 37.03 -13.92 -41.15
CA PRO A 16 35.63 -14.10 -40.83
C PRO A 16 35.51 -15.03 -39.62
N VAL A 17 35.00 -14.50 -38.51
CA VAL A 17 34.61 -15.31 -37.36
C VAL A 17 33.37 -16.10 -37.77
N ALA A 18 33.55 -17.40 -38.02
CA ALA A 18 32.44 -18.31 -38.17
C ALA A 18 31.69 -18.37 -36.83
N CYS A 19 30.46 -17.83 -36.80
CA CYS A 19 29.53 -18.04 -35.71
C CYS A 19 29.21 -19.54 -35.61
N ALA A 20 29.82 -20.22 -34.64
CA ALA A 20 29.39 -21.55 -34.25
C ALA A 20 27.94 -21.44 -33.73
N ALA A 21 27.02 -22.19 -34.33
CA ALA A 21 25.69 -22.37 -33.77
C ALA A 21 25.82 -22.99 -32.36
N PRO A 22 25.03 -22.53 -31.37
CA PRO A 22 25.07 -23.11 -30.04
C PRO A 22 24.68 -24.60 -30.10
N PRO A 23 25.25 -25.45 -29.21
CA PRO A 23 24.93 -26.86 -29.17
C PRO A 23 23.42 -27.06 -28.92
N ALA A 24 22.85 -28.08 -29.58
CA ALA A 24 21.42 -28.42 -29.56
C ALA A 24 20.84 -28.76 -28.16
N ASP A 25 21.68 -28.79 -27.13
CA ASP A 25 21.33 -29.16 -25.75
C ASP A 25 21.49 -28.00 -24.73
N ALA A 26 21.65 -26.76 -25.20
CA ALA A 26 21.64 -25.61 -24.29
C ALA A 26 20.24 -25.47 -23.66
N LYS A 27 20.13 -25.76 -22.35
CA LYS A 27 18.91 -25.45 -21.58
C LYS A 27 18.51 -24.00 -21.89
N PRO A 28 17.23 -23.73 -22.21
CA PRO A 28 16.77 -22.36 -22.43
C PRO A 28 17.23 -21.49 -21.27
N ASP A 29 17.75 -20.30 -21.59
CA ASP A 29 18.06 -19.29 -20.58
C ASP A 29 16.85 -19.15 -19.65
N ALA A 30 17.04 -19.56 -18.39
CA ALA A 30 15.96 -19.74 -17.43
C ALA A 30 15.18 -18.44 -17.22
N ASP A 31 15.84 -17.28 -17.32
CA ASP A 31 15.14 -16.01 -17.22
C ASP A 31 14.32 -15.69 -18.47
N LYS A 32 14.83 -15.99 -19.67
CA LYS A 32 14.06 -15.85 -20.92
C LYS A 32 12.86 -16.79 -20.95
N ALA A 33 13.02 -18.02 -20.49
CA ALA A 33 11.93 -18.99 -20.38
C ALA A 33 10.82 -18.48 -19.44
N ALA A 34 11.22 -17.94 -18.29
CA ALA A 34 10.29 -17.34 -17.33
C ALA A 34 9.64 -16.06 -17.89
N ALA A 35 10.39 -15.24 -18.63
CA ALA A 35 9.87 -14.02 -19.25
C ALA A 35 8.81 -14.32 -20.32
N SER A 36 9.04 -15.35 -21.13
CA SER A 36 8.10 -15.80 -22.16
C SER A 36 6.83 -16.43 -21.55
N LEU A 37 6.97 -17.15 -20.43
CA LEU A 37 5.83 -17.69 -19.70
C LEU A 37 5.01 -16.55 -19.06
N LEU A 38 5.69 -15.55 -18.49
CA LEU A 38 5.09 -14.44 -17.75
C LEU A 38 4.95 -13.16 -18.58
N GLU A 39 4.55 -13.31 -19.84
CA GLU A 39 4.22 -12.19 -20.71
C GLU A 39 2.85 -11.61 -20.30
N THR A 40 2.80 -10.29 -20.10
CA THR A 40 1.70 -9.58 -19.41
C THR A 40 0.32 -9.84 -20.00
N THR A 41 0.20 -9.84 -21.33
CA THR A 41 -1.09 -10.01 -22.03
C THR A 41 -1.36 -11.45 -22.45
N LYS A 42 -0.45 -12.38 -22.16
CA LYS A 42 -0.65 -13.78 -22.51
C LYS A 42 -1.68 -14.41 -21.58
N VAL A 43 -2.52 -15.29 -22.14
CA VAL A 43 -3.48 -16.09 -21.38
C VAL A 43 -3.15 -17.55 -21.58
N TRP A 44 -2.79 -18.21 -20.49
CA TRP A 44 -2.56 -19.65 -20.48
C TRP A 44 -3.77 -20.37 -19.91
N LYS A 45 -4.02 -21.59 -20.39
CA LYS A 45 -4.90 -22.51 -19.68
C LYS A 45 -4.08 -23.23 -18.61
N ALA A 46 -4.69 -23.44 -17.46
CA ALA A 46 -4.13 -24.30 -16.43
C ALA A 46 -5.21 -25.14 -15.76
N GLU A 47 -4.85 -26.32 -15.27
CA GLU A 47 -5.70 -27.16 -14.44
C GLU A 47 -4.92 -27.66 -13.24
N VAL A 48 -5.45 -27.41 -12.05
CA VAL A 48 -4.96 -27.99 -10.80
C VAL A 48 -5.75 -29.27 -10.51
N ARG A 49 -5.04 -30.38 -10.32
CA ARG A 49 -5.62 -31.68 -9.98
C ARG A 49 -5.15 -32.08 -8.58
N LEU A 50 -6.11 -32.37 -7.70
CA LEU A 50 -5.87 -32.78 -6.33
C LEU A 50 -6.71 -34.01 -5.98
N SER A 51 -6.22 -34.86 -5.08
CA SER A 51 -7.06 -35.88 -4.47
C SER A 51 -8.11 -35.23 -3.55
N ALA A 52 -9.19 -35.96 -3.25
CA ALA A 52 -10.20 -35.49 -2.28
C ALA A 52 -9.60 -35.25 -0.88
N ASP A 53 -8.65 -36.10 -0.47
CA ASP A 53 -7.95 -35.99 0.80
C ASP A 53 -7.02 -34.78 0.83
N ASP A 54 -6.26 -34.53 -0.25
CA ASP A 54 -5.41 -33.35 -0.37
C ASP A 54 -6.24 -32.07 -0.37
N TRP A 55 -7.37 -32.05 -1.08
CA TRP A 55 -8.28 -30.89 -1.04
C TRP A 55 -8.77 -30.57 0.38
N LYS A 56 -9.08 -31.62 1.16
CA LYS A 56 -9.49 -31.49 2.57
C LYS A 56 -8.32 -31.06 3.45
N ALA A 57 -7.14 -31.62 3.24
CA ALA A 57 -5.93 -31.32 4.01
C ALA A 57 -5.39 -29.90 3.76
N MET A 58 -5.64 -29.33 2.58
CA MET A 58 -5.22 -27.99 2.17
C MET A 58 -6.03 -26.86 2.84
N GLN A 59 -7.15 -27.18 3.50
CA GLN A 59 -7.96 -26.18 4.21
C GLN A 59 -7.17 -25.55 5.37
N PRO A 60 -7.38 -24.25 5.69
CA PRO A 60 -6.64 -23.56 6.74
C PRO A 60 -6.89 -24.21 8.10
N LYS A 61 -5.82 -24.39 8.89
CA LYS A 61 -5.88 -25.02 10.22
C LYS A 61 -6.18 -24.03 11.37
N GLY A 62 -6.24 -22.73 11.07
CA GLY A 62 -6.51 -21.63 12.02
C GLY A 62 -6.11 -20.26 11.46
N GLY A 63 -6.45 -19.18 12.18
CA GLY A 63 -6.16 -17.78 11.80
C GLY A 63 -7.28 -17.08 11.02
N GLY A 64 -7.05 -15.80 10.64
CA GLY A 64 -7.96 -14.97 9.84
C GLY A 64 -8.56 -13.78 10.59
N PRO A 65 -9.14 -12.77 9.89
CA PRO A 65 -9.75 -11.57 10.48
C PRO A 65 -10.81 -11.88 11.56
N PRO A 66 -10.95 -11.05 12.63
CA PRO A 66 -11.92 -11.31 13.70
C PRO A 66 -13.36 -11.31 13.18
N GLY A 67 -14.19 -12.26 13.64
CA GLY A 67 -15.62 -12.36 13.30
C GLY A 67 -15.97 -13.27 12.12
N PHE A 68 -14.97 -13.83 11.43
CA PHE A 68 -15.16 -14.70 10.26
C PHE A 68 -14.27 -15.96 10.29
N GLY A 69 -14.09 -16.53 11.49
CA GLY A 69 -13.52 -17.87 11.65
C GLY A 69 -14.43 -18.95 11.03
N PRO A 70 -13.92 -20.18 10.84
CA PRO A 70 -14.73 -21.27 10.31
C PRO A 70 -16.03 -21.46 11.13
N PRO A 71 -17.13 -21.90 10.49
CA PRO A 71 -18.40 -22.10 11.19
C PRO A 71 -18.19 -22.99 12.42
N GLY A 72 -18.42 -22.45 13.62
CA GLY A 72 -18.32 -23.18 14.90
C GLY A 72 -17.29 -22.69 15.92
N GLY A 73 -16.49 -21.66 15.63
CA GLY A 73 -15.58 -21.06 16.62
C GLY A 73 -16.27 -19.99 17.49
N GLY A 74 -16.57 -20.32 18.74
CA GLY A 74 -17.25 -19.43 19.71
C GLY A 74 -16.55 -18.10 19.99
N ALA A 75 -17.35 -17.15 20.47
CA ALA A 75 -16.95 -15.78 20.79
C ALA A 75 -15.94 -15.73 21.95
N GLY A 76 -14.71 -15.40 21.61
CA GLY A 76 -13.68 -14.91 22.53
C GLY A 76 -12.60 -14.24 21.70
N ARG A 77 -12.16 -13.03 22.07
CA ARG A 77 -10.97 -12.41 21.46
C ARG A 77 -9.74 -13.05 22.11
N PRO A 78 -8.99 -13.96 21.45
CA PRO A 78 -7.73 -14.42 22.02
C PRO A 78 -6.74 -13.25 22.05
N GLN A 79 -5.97 -13.14 23.15
CA GLN A 79 -4.90 -12.15 23.33
C GLN A 79 -3.78 -12.27 22.29
N ASN A 80 -3.70 -13.39 21.55
CA ASN A 80 -2.69 -13.68 20.52
C ASN A 80 -3.33 -13.82 19.11
N PHE A 81 -3.96 -12.75 18.62
CA PHE A 81 -4.62 -12.72 17.33
C PHE A 81 -3.62 -12.69 16.15
N LYS A 82 -3.75 -13.64 15.20
CA LYS A 82 -3.01 -13.63 13.91
C LYS A 82 -3.94 -13.16 12.79
N PHE A 83 -3.62 -12.02 12.18
CA PHE A 83 -4.35 -11.49 11.01
C PHE A 83 -4.27 -12.42 9.79
N SER A 84 -3.22 -13.24 9.71
CA SER A 84 -2.94 -14.15 8.60
C SER A 84 -3.48 -15.56 8.81
N TYR A 85 -4.04 -16.16 7.75
CA TYR A 85 -4.31 -17.60 7.71
C TYR A 85 -3.02 -18.41 7.56
N GLU A 86 -3.01 -19.62 8.13
CA GLU A 86 -1.98 -20.61 7.86
C GLU A 86 -2.51 -21.66 6.87
N PHE A 87 -1.94 -21.68 5.66
CA PHE A 87 -2.34 -22.60 4.60
C PHE A 87 -1.34 -23.74 4.42
N PRO A 88 -1.73 -24.99 4.71
CA PRO A 88 -0.88 -26.14 4.46
C PRO A 88 -0.67 -26.37 2.96
N TYR A 89 0.52 -26.82 2.60
CA TYR A 89 0.81 -27.36 1.28
C TYR A 89 0.36 -28.82 1.18
N VAL A 90 -0.20 -29.16 0.02
CA VAL A 90 -0.48 -30.53 -0.40
C VAL A 90 0.18 -30.79 -1.75
N LYS A 91 0.29 -32.06 -2.11
CA LYS A 91 0.85 -32.47 -3.39
C LYS A 91 -0.26 -32.50 -4.45
N GLY A 92 0.04 -32.02 -5.65
CA GLY A 92 -0.90 -32.02 -6.76
C GLY A 92 -0.22 -32.15 -8.11
N THR A 93 -1.05 -32.35 -9.14
CA THR A 93 -0.63 -32.29 -10.55
C THR A 93 -1.17 -31.01 -11.16
N VAL A 94 -0.33 -30.30 -11.91
CA VAL A 94 -0.72 -29.06 -12.59
C VAL A 94 -0.46 -29.20 -14.08
N ALA A 95 -1.51 -29.19 -14.88
CA ALA A 95 -1.37 -28.91 -16.31
C ALA A 95 -1.27 -27.38 -16.47
N PHE A 96 -0.19 -26.88 -17.06
CA PHE A 96 0.02 -25.45 -17.25
C PHE A 96 0.78 -25.18 -18.54
N ALA A 97 0.24 -24.25 -19.35
CA ALA A 97 0.67 -24.06 -20.73
C ALA A 97 0.60 -25.41 -21.50
N ASP A 98 1.73 -25.88 -22.02
CA ASP A 98 1.83 -27.12 -22.79
C ASP A 98 2.36 -28.30 -21.95
N ASP A 99 2.58 -28.09 -20.64
CA ASP A 99 3.26 -29.02 -19.76
C ASP A 99 2.31 -29.61 -18.71
N THR A 100 2.55 -30.85 -18.30
CA THR A 100 1.92 -31.46 -17.12
C THR A 100 2.98 -31.74 -16.07
N LEU A 101 2.86 -31.04 -14.94
CA LEU A 101 3.81 -31.07 -13.84
C LEU A 101 3.23 -31.93 -12.72
N THR A 102 3.96 -32.97 -12.31
CA THR A 102 3.62 -33.77 -11.13
C THR A 102 4.34 -33.23 -9.90
N ASP A 103 3.95 -33.70 -8.70
CA ASP A 103 4.63 -33.36 -7.45
C ASP A 103 4.69 -31.86 -7.12
N VAL A 104 3.73 -31.08 -7.62
CA VAL A 104 3.64 -29.65 -7.35
C VAL A 104 3.08 -29.41 -5.96
N GLY A 105 3.74 -28.55 -5.18
CA GLY A 105 3.18 -28.02 -3.95
C GLY A 105 2.03 -27.06 -4.23
N VAL A 106 0.82 -27.41 -3.83
CA VAL A 106 -0.36 -26.56 -3.97
C VAL A 106 -0.85 -26.12 -2.59
N ARG A 107 -1.14 -24.84 -2.45
CA ARG A 107 -1.85 -24.30 -1.27
C ARG A 107 -2.70 -23.09 -1.65
N PHE A 108 -3.61 -22.71 -0.76
CA PHE A 108 -4.22 -21.39 -0.83
C PHE A 108 -3.26 -20.27 -0.40
N LYS A 109 -3.60 -19.02 -0.74
CA LYS A 109 -2.85 -17.82 -0.33
C LYS A 109 -3.77 -16.65 0.03
N GLY A 110 -3.18 -15.59 0.58
CA GLY A 110 -3.87 -14.32 0.82
C GLY A 110 -4.80 -14.35 2.04
N ASN A 111 -5.24 -13.18 2.47
CA ASN A 111 -6.14 -13.03 3.61
C ASN A 111 -7.51 -12.57 3.11
N GLY A 112 -7.63 -11.29 2.71
CA GLY A 112 -8.88 -10.72 2.22
C GLY A 112 -9.46 -11.46 1.01
N THR A 113 -8.65 -11.73 -0.01
CA THR A 113 -9.11 -12.44 -1.23
C THR A 113 -9.52 -13.89 -0.98
N TYR A 114 -8.89 -14.58 -0.02
CA TYR A 114 -9.32 -15.91 0.40
C TYR A 114 -10.66 -15.85 1.13
N MET A 115 -10.81 -14.94 2.09
CA MET A 115 -12.04 -14.73 2.84
C MET A 115 -13.22 -14.36 1.92
N MET A 116 -13.01 -13.43 1.00
CA MET A 116 -14.04 -12.97 0.06
C MET A 116 -14.49 -14.04 -0.95
N SER A 117 -13.66 -15.05 -1.17
CA SER A 117 -13.98 -16.21 -2.00
C SER A 117 -14.47 -17.42 -1.19
N ALA A 118 -14.79 -17.26 0.11
CA ALA A 118 -15.19 -18.34 1.03
C ALA A 118 -16.21 -19.33 0.46
N ASN A 119 -17.21 -18.80 -0.24
CA ASN A 119 -18.34 -19.57 -0.76
C ASN A 119 -18.16 -19.98 -2.23
N SER A 120 -16.92 -19.95 -2.74
CA SER A 120 -16.59 -20.30 -4.12
C SER A 120 -15.39 -21.24 -4.19
N ALA A 121 -15.36 -22.08 -5.23
CA ALA A 121 -14.18 -22.85 -5.61
C ALA A 121 -13.05 -21.96 -6.15
N ARG A 122 -13.36 -20.71 -6.56
CA ARG A 122 -12.41 -19.73 -7.09
C ARG A 122 -11.55 -19.10 -5.98
N ARG A 123 -10.74 -19.93 -5.34
CA ARG A 123 -9.78 -19.53 -4.31
C ARG A 123 -8.47 -19.07 -4.92
N PRO A 124 -7.71 -18.16 -4.28
CA PRO A 124 -6.37 -17.83 -4.70
C PRO A 124 -5.39 -18.96 -4.34
N PHE A 125 -4.49 -19.31 -5.25
CA PHE A 125 -3.54 -20.42 -5.07
C PHE A 125 -2.09 -19.95 -5.08
N ARG A 126 -1.20 -20.77 -4.53
CA ARG A 126 0.23 -20.73 -4.78
C ARG A 126 0.68 -22.12 -5.22
N LEU A 127 1.42 -22.15 -6.32
CA LEU A 127 2.09 -23.33 -6.85
C LEU A 127 3.57 -23.25 -6.47
N ASP A 128 4.13 -24.34 -5.97
CA ASP A 128 5.53 -24.46 -5.58
C ASP A 128 6.11 -25.70 -6.25
N PHE A 129 6.83 -25.47 -7.35
CA PHE A 129 7.42 -26.51 -8.19
C PHE A 129 8.63 -27.17 -7.53
N ASN A 130 9.17 -26.55 -6.49
CA ASN A 130 10.39 -27.00 -5.80
C ASN A 130 10.09 -27.59 -4.42
N ARG A 131 8.81 -27.80 -4.07
CA ARG A 131 8.40 -28.20 -2.71
C ARG A 131 8.70 -29.67 -2.40
N TYR A 132 8.43 -30.54 -3.36
CA TYR A 132 8.57 -31.99 -3.21
C TYR A 132 9.70 -32.57 -4.04
N THR A 133 10.22 -31.80 -5.00
CA THR A 133 11.41 -32.11 -5.78
C THR A 133 12.42 -30.98 -5.63
N GLU A 134 13.43 -31.17 -4.78
CA GLU A 134 14.43 -30.13 -4.55
C GLU A 134 15.27 -29.86 -5.81
N GLY A 135 15.48 -28.58 -6.11
CA GLY A 135 16.18 -28.10 -7.30
C GLY A 135 15.29 -27.93 -8.53
N GLU A 136 14.05 -28.44 -8.52
CA GLU A 136 13.15 -28.35 -9.67
C GLU A 136 12.69 -26.90 -9.89
N GLN A 137 12.62 -26.52 -11.16
CA GLN A 137 12.14 -25.21 -11.61
C GLN A 137 11.28 -25.40 -12.85
N TYR A 138 10.12 -24.76 -12.88
CA TYR A 138 9.29 -24.69 -14.06
C TYR A 138 9.64 -23.43 -14.86
N ARG A 139 10.28 -23.61 -16.02
CA ARG A 139 10.72 -22.51 -16.90
C ARG A 139 11.48 -21.41 -16.14
N GLY A 140 12.36 -21.78 -15.21
CA GLY A 140 13.16 -20.86 -14.40
C GLY A 140 12.49 -20.33 -13.12
N LEU A 141 11.24 -20.72 -12.85
CA LEU A 141 10.49 -20.33 -11.65
C LEU A 141 10.45 -21.48 -10.65
N LYS A 142 10.64 -21.17 -9.36
CA LYS A 142 10.44 -22.14 -8.26
C LYS A 142 8.99 -22.21 -7.79
N ALA A 143 8.25 -21.13 -7.97
CA ALA A 143 6.87 -21.01 -7.54
C ALA A 143 6.13 -20.00 -8.42
N LEU A 144 4.81 -20.02 -8.34
CA LEU A 144 3.92 -19.06 -9.00
C LEU A 144 2.74 -18.72 -8.07
N SER A 145 2.40 -17.44 -7.96
CA SER A 145 1.24 -17.01 -7.19
C SER A 145 0.06 -16.75 -8.12
N LEU A 146 -1.09 -17.34 -7.85
CA LEU A 146 -2.31 -17.18 -8.66
C LEU A 146 -3.33 -16.35 -7.87
N ALA A 147 -3.43 -15.06 -8.19
CA ALA A 147 -4.44 -14.16 -7.63
C ALA A 147 -5.79 -14.40 -8.32
N ASN A 148 -6.85 -14.59 -7.52
CA ASN A 148 -8.17 -14.90 -8.04
C ASN A 148 -8.96 -13.66 -8.49
N ASN A 149 -8.41 -12.45 -8.32
CA ASN A 149 -9.02 -11.18 -8.72
C ASN A 149 -10.45 -10.97 -8.21
N VAL A 150 -10.81 -11.55 -7.05
CA VAL A 150 -12.18 -11.44 -6.52
C VAL A 150 -12.58 -10.00 -6.18
N MET A 151 -11.59 -9.16 -5.83
CA MET A 151 -11.77 -7.73 -5.53
C MET A 151 -11.57 -6.82 -6.74
N ASP A 152 -11.00 -7.34 -7.84
CA ASP A 152 -10.77 -6.60 -9.08
C ASP A 152 -11.74 -7.07 -10.16
N ALA A 153 -12.84 -6.34 -10.36
CA ALA A 153 -13.84 -6.63 -11.38
C ALA A 153 -13.27 -6.65 -12.81
N THR A 154 -12.19 -5.92 -13.08
CA THR A 154 -11.56 -5.86 -14.41
C THR A 154 -10.60 -7.01 -14.66
N ARG A 155 -10.10 -7.66 -13.59
CA ARG A 155 -9.05 -8.69 -13.59
C ARG A 155 -7.64 -8.21 -13.99
N VAL A 156 -7.47 -6.95 -14.39
CA VAL A 156 -6.22 -6.48 -15.04
C VAL A 156 -5.41 -5.51 -14.20
N ARG A 157 -5.92 -5.04 -13.04
CA ARG A 157 -5.29 -3.95 -12.27
C ARG A 157 -3.86 -4.27 -11.87
N GLU A 158 -3.62 -5.47 -11.34
CA GLU A 158 -2.27 -5.87 -10.91
C GLU A 158 -1.27 -5.88 -12.10
N ALA A 159 -1.68 -6.46 -13.22
CA ALA A 159 -0.84 -6.54 -14.42
C ALA A 159 -0.50 -5.15 -14.98
N ALA A 160 -1.50 -4.27 -15.12
CA ALA A 160 -1.31 -2.90 -15.59
C ALA A 160 -0.52 -2.04 -14.60
N ALA A 161 -0.72 -2.21 -13.29
CA ALA A 161 0.05 -1.53 -12.26
C ALA A 161 1.53 -1.92 -12.32
N TYR A 162 1.82 -3.22 -12.49
CA TYR A 162 3.19 -3.71 -12.58
C TYR A 162 3.92 -3.21 -13.82
N ASP A 163 3.21 -2.96 -14.91
CA ASP A 163 3.77 -2.25 -16.06
C ASP A 163 4.22 -0.83 -15.72
N VAL A 164 3.40 -0.04 -15.01
CA VAL A 164 3.79 1.30 -14.53
C VAL A 164 5.01 1.26 -13.62
N PHE A 165 5.06 0.33 -12.66
CA PHE A 165 6.23 0.17 -11.77
C PHE A 165 7.50 -0.16 -12.58
N ARG A 166 7.40 -1.10 -13.53
CA ARG A 166 8.53 -1.52 -14.36
C ARG A 166 9.05 -0.38 -15.23
N ALA A 167 8.14 0.36 -15.87
CA ALA A 167 8.48 1.53 -16.68
C ALA A 167 9.12 2.66 -15.85
N ALA A 168 8.80 2.76 -14.55
CA ALA A 168 9.44 3.70 -13.63
C ALA A 168 10.83 3.25 -13.13
N GLY A 169 11.26 2.03 -13.49
CA GLY A 169 12.52 1.43 -13.03
C GLY A 169 12.42 0.79 -11.65
N VAL A 170 11.22 0.55 -11.13
CA VAL A 170 11.00 -0.16 -9.87
C VAL A 170 11.06 -1.67 -10.14
N PRO A 171 11.90 -2.45 -9.42
CA PRO A 171 11.87 -3.90 -9.51
C PRO A 171 10.48 -4.41 -9.09
N VAL A 172 9.85 -5.17 -9.98
CA VAL A 172 8.46 -5.64 -9.81
C VAL A 172 8.31 -7.00 -10.46
N PRO A 173 7.47 -7.90 -9.92
CA PRO A 173 7.23 -9.20 -10.53
C PRO A 173 6.77 -9.10 -11.99
N ARG A 174 7.08 -10.14 -12.76
CA ARG A 174 6.41 -10.38 -14.05
C ARG A 174 5.06 -11.05 -13.80
N THR A 175 4.11 -10.81 -14.71
CA THR A 175 2.75 -11.32 -14.61
C THR A 175 2.27 -11.87 -15.95
N THR A 176 1.32 -12.80 -15.89
CA THR A 176 0.53 -13.27 -17.04
C THR A 176 -0.88 -13.63 -16.56
N PHE A 177 -1.80 -13.92 -17.48
CA PHE A 177 -3.13 -14.39 -17.13
C PHE A 177 -3.25 -15.91 -17.25
N VAL A 178 -4.08 -16.48 -16.38
CA VAL A 178 -4.37 -17.92 -16.38
C VAL A 178 -5.87 -18.15 -16.33
N GLU A 179 -6.40 -18.85 -17.31
CA GLU A 179 -7.73 -19.47 -17.26
C GLU A 179 -7.60 -20.80 -16.51
N LEU A 180 -7.99 -20.79 -15.24
CA LEU A 180 -7.72 -21.89 -14.31
C LEU A 180 -8.93 -22.81 -14.16
N SER A 181 -8.71 -24.11 -14.28
CA SER A 181 -9.65 -25.18 -13.92
C SER A 181 -9.18 -25.95 -12.70
N LEU A 182 -10.12 -26.63 -12.03
CA LEU A 182 -9.89 -27.46 -10.85
C LEU A 182 -10.52 -28.83 -11.03
N HIS A 183 -9.73 -29.88 -10.79
CA HIS A 183 -10.19 -31.25 -10.73
C HIS A 183 -9.91 -31.84 -9.33
N VAL A 184 -10.98 -32.25 -8.65
CA VAL A 184 -10.99 -32.96 -7.37
C VAL A 184 -12.08 -34.04 -7.48
N PRO A 185 -11.69 -35.33 -7.59
CA PRO A 185 -12.65 -36.42 -7.78
C PRO A 185 -13.79 -36.38 -6.76
N GLY A 186 -15.03 -36.48 -7.27
CA GLY A 186 -16.24 -36.47 -6.45
C GLY A 186 -16.63 -35.11 -5.88
N LYS A 187 -15.94 -34.02 -6.26
CA LYS A 187 -16.27 -32.66 -5.81
C LYS A 187 -16.26 -31.62 -6.93
N TYR A 188 -15.18 -31.56 -7.70
CA TYR A 188 -15.00 -30.61 -8.80
C TYR A 188 -14.45 -31.37 -10.00
N GLU A 189 -15.27 -31.63 -11.02
CA GLU A 189 -14.85 -32.40 -12.19
C GLU A 189 -14.46 -31.45 -13.31
N HIS A 190 -13.16 -31.15 -13.44
CA HIS A 190 -12.62 -30.22 -14.45
C HIS A 190 -13.34 -28.84 -14.46
N GLN A 191 -13.71 -28.35 -13.27
CA GLN A 191 -14.48 -27.12 -13.14
C GLN A 191 -13.61 -25.92 -13.51
N LEU A 192 -14.02 -25.16 -14.53
CA LEU A 192 -13.44 -23.85 -14.81
C LEU A 192 -13.69 -22.93 -13.61
N LEU A 193 -12.62 -22.44 -12.98
CA LEU A 193 -12.69 -21.47 -11.88
C LEU A 193 -12.73 -20.02 -12.37
N GLY A 194 -12.10 -19.74 -13.52
CA GLY A 194 -12.08 -18.43 -14.17
C GLY A 194 -10.69 -17.86 -14.38
N VAL A 195 -10.61 -16.53 -14.56
CA VAL A 195 -9.35 -15.84 -14.86
C VAL A 195 -8.61 -15.44 -13.59
N TYR A 196 -7.32 -15.75 -13.56
CA TYR A 196 -6.38 -15.45 -12.49
C TYR A 196 -5.22 -14.61 -13.04
N THR A 197 -4.65 -13.76 -12.20
CA THR A 197 -3.34 -13.15 -12.46
C THR A 197 -2.28 -14.07 -11.86
N ALA A 198 -1.38 -14.56 -12.71
CA ALA A 198 -0.21 -15.31 -12.29
C ALA A 198 0.97 -14.36 -12.11
N ALA A 199 1.53 -14.30 -10.91
CA ALA A 199 2.63 -13.41 -10.56
C ALA A 199 3.87 -14.19 -10.11
N GLU A 200 5.02 -13.78 -10.61
CA GLU A 200 6.33 -14.26 -10.16
C GLU A 200 6.52 -13.98 -8.66
N PRO A 201 7.00 -14.94 -7.87
CA PRO A 201 7.33 -14.68 -6.47
C PRO A 201 8.56 -13.77 -6.36
N ILE A 202 8.56 -12.85 -5.40
CA ILE A 202 9.78 -12.14 -5.01
C ILE A 202 10.61 -13.07 -4.12
N ASP A 203 11.48 -13.86 -4.75
CA ASP A 203 12.38 -14.81 -4.10
C ASP A 203 13.85 -14.57 -4.52
N LYS A 204 14.75 -15.50 -4.15
CA LYS A 204 16.18 -15.38 -4.46
C LYS A 204 16.47 -15.38 -5.96
N THR A 205 15.61 -15.96 -6.80
CA THR A 205 15.74 -15.93 -8.27
C THR A 205 15.38 -14.54 -8.79
N PHE A 206 14.24 -13.99 -8.35
CA PHE A 206 13.85 -12.62 -8.66
C PHE A 206 14.93 -11.61 -8.22
N LEU A 207 15.42 -11.73 -6.99
CA LEU A 207 16.43 -10.81 -6.45
C LEU A 207 17.73 -10.86 -7.25
N LYS A 208 18.22 -12.04 -7.64
CA LYS A 208 19.42 -12.17 -8.48
C LYS A 208 19.30 -11.52 -9.87
N ARG A 209 18.09 -11.39 -10.41
CA ARG A 209 17.87 -10.70 -11.69
C ARG A 209 17.96 -9.18 -11.54
N HIS A 210 17.45 -8.65 -10.44
CA HIS A 210 17.36 -7.20 -10.23
C HIS A 210 18.53 -6.62 -9.42
N PHE A 211 19.30 -7.47 -8.73
CA PHE A 211 20.40 -7.10 -7.84
C PHE A 211 21.59 -8.03 -8.07
N LYS A 212 22.79 -7.60 -7.63
CA LYS A 212 24.00 -8.43 -7.74
C LYS A 212 23.93 -9.72 -6.90
N SER A 213 23.04 -9.78 -5.92
CA SER A 213 22.88 -10.90 -5.00
C SER A 213 21.41 -11.08 -4.61
N GLY A 214 21.03 -12.32 -4.30
CA GLY A 214 19.73 -12.65 -3.67
C GLY A 214 19.87 -13.13 -2.22
N LYS A 215 21.00 -12.84 -1.55
CA LYS A 215 21.33 -13.32 -0.20
C LYS A 215 21.09 -12.29 0.92
N GLY A 216 20.41 -11.19 0.63
CA GLY A 216 20.13 -10.16 1.65
C GLY A 216 18.85 -10.44 2.40
N MET A 217 18.61 -9.71 3.49
CA MET A 217 17.36 -9.76 4.23
C MET A 217 16.18 -9.24 3.39
N LEU A 218 15.25 -10.13 3.07
CA LEU A 218 13.97 -9.82 2.43
C LEU A 218 12.86 -9.79 3.48
N LEU A 219 12.22 -8.64 3.63
CA LEU A 219 11.11 -8.38 4.55
C LEU A 219 9.81 -8.34 3.77
N LYS A 220 8.77 -8.98 4.29
CA LYS A 220 7.40 -8.85 3.78
C LYS A 220 6.47 -8.48 4.94
N PRO A 221 6.24 -7.18 5.16
CA PRO A 221 5.38 -6.70 6.24
C PRO A 221 3.91 -7.04 5.97
N GLU A 222 3.22 -7.57 6.98
CA GLU A 222 1.82 -8.02 6.89
C GLU A 222 0.98 -7.51 8.08
N LYS A 223 1.43 -6.44 8.76
CA LYS A 223 0.73 -5.81 9.88
C LYS A 223 0.50 -4.30 9.67
N LEU A 224 -0.39 -3.73 10.48
CA LEU A 224 -0.69 -2.30 10.59
C LEU A 224 0.05 -1.66 11.78
N PRO A 225 0.27 -0.33 11.81
CA PRO A 225 -0.07 0.70 10.81
C PRO A 225 1.05 0.93 9.78
N ALA A 226 0.80 1.61 8.66
CA ALA A 226 1.82 1.91 7.65
C ALA A 226 3.06 2.65 8.17
N GLY A 227 4.15 2.59 7.39
CA GLY A 227 5.40 3.29 7.64
C GLY A 227 6.51 2.40 8.21
N LEU A 228 7.62 3.06 8.58
CA LEU A 228 8.77 2.44 9.23
C LEU A 228 8.84 2.93 10.69
N GLU A 229 8.31 2.12 11.60
CA GLU A 229 8.27 2.43 13.04
C GLU A 229 9.51 1.93 13.77
N TYR A 230 9.97 2.71 14.75
CA TYR A 230 10.98 2.30 15.71
C TYR A 230 10.34 1.59 16.90
N LEU A 231 10.61 0.30 17.04
CA LEU A 231 9.96 -0.59 18.01
C LEU A 231 10.84 -0.88 19.25
N GLY A 232 11.87 -0.06 19.48
CA GLY A 232 12.92 -0.30 20.47
C GLY A 232 14.18 -0.90 19.85
N ASP A 233 15.13 -1.26 20.69
CA ASP A 233 16.43 -1.82 20.29
C ASP A 233 16.44 -3.36 20.22
N GLU A 234 15.31 -4.01 20.54
CA GLU A 234 15.14 -5.47 20.51
C GLU A 234 14.63 -5.97 19.16
N TRP A 235 15.09 -7.15 18.71
CA TRP A 235 14.73 -7.69 17.39
C TRP A 235 13.30 -8.24 17.28
N ALA A 236 12.79 -8.90 18.33
CA ALA A 236 11.54 -9.66 18.24
C ALA A 236 10.33 -8.85 17.73
N PRO A 237 10.11 -7.59 18.15
CA PRO A 237 9.06 -6.75 17.58
C PRO A 237 9.22 -6.48 16.07
N TYR A 238 10.44 -6.35 15.57
CA TYR A 238 10.71 -6.14 14.13
C TYR A 238 10.45 -7.40 13.32
N ALA A 239 10.85 -8.57 13.82
CA ALA A 239 10.55 -9.84 13.18
C ALA A 239 9.03 -10.03 13.01
N ASP A 240 8.28 -9.72 14.06
CA ASP A 240 6.82 -9.80 14.08
C ASP A 240 6.16 -8.78 13.13
N ARG A 241 6.69 -7.54 13.08
CA ARG A 241 6.14 -6.45 12.26
C ARG A 241 6.45 -6.59 10.77
N TYR A 242 7.69 -6.93 10.43
CA TYR A 242 8.23 -6.84 9.08
C TYR A 242 8.41 -8.19 8.36
N GLY A 243 8.24 -9.31 9.06
CA GLY A 243 8.12 -10.64 8.45
C GLY A 243 9.32 -11.02 7.56
N PRO A 244 10.52 -11.22 8.13
CA PRO A 244 11.69 -11.66 7.39
C PRO A 244 11.45 -13.03 6.73
N LYS A 245 11.94 -13.22 5.50
CA LYS A 245 11.74 -14.47 4.74
C LYS A 245 12.74 -15.57 5.07
N ASP A 246 13.93 -15.19 5.52
CA ASP A 246 14.97 -16.07 6.05
C ASP A 246 15.36 -15.54 7.45
N GLU A 247 16.04 -16.34 8.27
CA GLU A 247 16.60 -15.86 9.56
C GLU A 247 17.68 -14.80 9.28
N PRO A 248 17.51 -13.54 9.73
CA PRO A 248 18.50 -12.51 9.46
C PRO A 248 19.73 -12.65 10.34
N THR A 249 20.88 -12.21 9.83
CA THR A 249 22.10 -12.06 10.63
C THR A 249 21.97 -10.92 11.64
N ASP A 250 22.77 -10.93 12.71
CA ASP A 250 22.75 -9.86 13.71
C ASP A 250 23.06 -8.48 13.13
N ALA A 251 23.92 -8.43 12.10
CA ALA A 251 24.21 -7.21 11.36
C ALA A 251 22.97 -6.68 10.61
N GLU A 252 22.19 -7.55 9.95
CA GLU A 252 20.96 -7.17 9.27
C GLU A 252 19.86 -6.73 10.25
N LYS A 253 19.74 -7.43 11.39
CA LYS A 253 18.84 -7.04 12.49
C LYS A 253 19.16 -5.64 12.99
N ALA A 254 20.43 -5.40 13.35
CA ALA A 254 20.91 -4.09 13.79
C ALA A 254 20.71 -3.01 12.73
N ARG A 255 20.88 -3.36 11.43
CA ARG A 255 20.69 -2.43 10.31
C ARG A 255 19.25 -1.92 10.21
N LEU A 256 18.26 -2.80 10.32
CA LEU A 256 16.84 -2.39 10.30
C LEU A 256 16.47 -1.55 11.52
N ILE A 257 16.93 -1.95 12.71
CA ILE A 257 16.69 -1.23 13.96
C ILE A 257 17.27 0.19 13.87
N ALA A 258 18.53 0.32 13.43
CA ALA A 258 19.18 1.61 13.25
C ALA A 258 18.48 2.48 12.20
N PHE A 259 18.03 1.90 11.08
CA PHE A 259 17.25 2.62 10.07
C PHE A 259 15.95 3.18 10.65
N ALA A 260 15.18 2.36 11.36
CA ALA A 260 13.95 2.79 12.00
C ALA A 260 14.21 3.88 13.05
N LYS A 261 15.29 3.75 13.83
CA LYS A 261 15.70 4.74 14.83
C LYS A 261 16.04 6.08 14.20
N LEU A 262 16.82 6.09 13.11
CA LEU A 262 17.16 7.29 12.35
C LEU A 262 15.90 8.02 11.90
N VAL A 263 14.96 7.30 11.25
CA VAL A 263 13.70 7.87 10.76
C VAL A 263 12.87 8.48 11.88
N ASN A 264 12.81 7.83 13.04
CA ASN A 264 11.85 8.19 14.10
C ASN A 264 12.40 9.10 15.20
N ARG A 265 13.72 9.11 15.44
CA ARG A 265 14.33 9.71 16.64
C ARG A 265 15.46 10.70 16.35
N ALA A 266 16.13 10.60 15.20
CA ALA A 266 17.17 11.57 14.87
C ALA A 266 16.58 12.95 14.58
N ASP A 267 17.32 14.01 14.89
CA ASP A 267 16.98 15.36 14.43
C ASP A 267 17.08 15.46 12.89
N ASP A 268 16.59 16.58 12.34
CA ASP A 268 16.49 16.75 10.89
C ASP A 268 17.85 16.88 10.20
N ALA A 269 18.87 17.41 10.90
CA ALA A 269 20.21 17.54 10.36
C ALA A 269 20.88 16.17 10.22
N ALA A 270 20.80 15.35 11.27
CA ALA A 270 21.29 13.97 11.26
C ALA A 270 20.54 13.11 10.24
N PHE A 271 19.21 13.19 10.21
CA PHE A 271 18.40 12.48 9.21
C PHE A 271 18.81 12.82 7.78
N LYS A 272 18.87 14.12 7.44
CA LYS A 272 19.26 14.58 6.10
C LYS A 272 20.64 14.05 5.70
N LYS A 273 21.57 14.03 6.65
CA LYS A 273 22.95 13.59 6.42
C LYS A 273 23.06 12.08 6.22
N GLU A 274 22.32 11.29 7.00
CA GLU A 274 22.57 9.85 7.14
C GLU A 274 21.55 8.96 6.40
N ILE A 275 20.38 9.49 6.00
CA ILE A 275 19.32 8.67 5.38
C ILE A 275 19.80 7.90 4.14
N GLY A 276 20.69 8.51 3.35
CA GLY A 276 21.28 7.90 2.16
C GLY A 276 22.20 6.70 2.46
N ASP A 277 22.63 6.51 3.70
CA ASP A 277 23.40 5.34 4.11
C ASP A 277 22.51 4.12 4.32
N TYR A 278 21.25 4.32 4.70
CA TYR A 278 20.31 3.22 5.00
C TYR A 278 19.35 2.93 3.84
N LEU A 279 18.97 3.94 3.07
CA LEU A 279 17.95 3.84 2.02
C LEU A 279 18.57 4.15 0.65
N ASP A 280 18.24 3.34 -0.36
CA ASP A 280 18.44 3.75 -1.74
C ASP A 280 17.36 4.79 -2.09
N VAL A 281 17.69 6.07 -1.86
CA VAL A 281 16.73 7.18 -1.96
C VAL A 281 16.15 7.30 -3.37
N ASP A 282 16.94 7.16 -4.43
CA ASP A 282 16.43 7.23 -5.81
C ASP A 282 15.40 6.12 -6.08
N ARG A 283 15.73 4.86 -5.74
CA ARG A 283 14.79 3.75 -5.90
C ARG A 283 13.54 3.92 -5.05
N PHE A 284 13.67 4.43 -3.83
CA PHE A 284 12.53 4.69 -2.96
C PHE A 284 11.63 5.80 -3.54
N LEU A 285 12.19 6.88 -4.08
CA LEU A 285 11.39 7.95 -4.69
C LEU A 285 10.67 7.46 -5.95
N ARG A 286 11.26 6.57 -6.75
CA ARG A 286 10.57 5.90 -7.87
C ARG A 286 9.41 5.03 -7.37
N PHE A 287 9.65 4.22 -6.35
CA PHE A 287 8.62 3.41 -5.71
C PHE A 287 7.47 4.29 -5.19
N LEU A 288 7.79 5.36 -4.45
CA LEU A 288 6.83 6.32 -3.90
C LEU A 288 6.02 7.01 -4.99
N ALA A 289 6.68 7.48 -6.06
CA ALA A 289 6.00 8.10 -7.20
C ALA A 289 5.03 7.11 -7.85
N SER A 290 5.45 5.85 -8.09
CA SER A 290 4.59 4.83 -8.71
C SER A 290 3.38 4.46 -7.84
N VAL A 291 3.55 4.24 -6.52
CA VAL A 291 2.39 3.98 -5.63
C VAL A 291 1.46 5.19 -5.56
N SER A 292 1.99 6.41 -5.62
CA SER A 292 1.24 7.67 -5.66
C SER A 292 0.48 7.87 -6.98
N PHE A 293 1.08 7.54 -8.12
CA PHE A 293 0.39 7.56 -9.42
C PHE A 293 -0.79 6.60 -9.43
N LEU A 294 -0.58 5.39 -8.91
CA LEU A 294 -1.58 4.33 -8.90
C LEU A 294 -2.62 4.49 -7.79
N SER A 295 -2.42 5.40 -6.83
CA SER A 295 -3.23 5.52 -5.61
C SER A 295 -3.50 4.17 -4.95
N HIS A 296 -2.43 3.37 -4.82
CA HIS A 296 -2.50 2.02 -4.27
C HIS A 296 -2.40 2.09 -2.74
N TYR A 297 -3.54 2.27 -2.06
CA TYR A 297 -3.59 2.46 -0.60
C TYR A 297 -3.57 1.18 0.23
N ASP A 298 -3.88 0.03 -0.37
CA ASP A 298 -3.54 -1.26 0.22
C ASP A 298 -2.05 -1.55 0.01
N SER A 299 -1.18 -0.62 0.43
CA SER A 299 0.28 -0.66 0.26
C SER A 299 1.02 0.12 1.35
N PHE A 300 2.32 0.38 1.17
CA PHE A 300 3.15 1.22 2.05
C PHE A 300 2.56 2.60 2.37
N ILE A 301 1.78 3.20 1.46
CA ILE A 301 1.18 4.54 1.65
C ILE A 301 -0.18 4.52 2.37
N GLY A 302 -0.71 3.36 2.78
CA GLY A 302 -1.99 3.27 3.49
C GLY A 302 -2.01 2.20 4.58
N LEU A 303 -2.30 0.95 4.26
CA LEU A 303 -2.36 -0.13 5.26
C LEU A 303 -1.00 -0.69 5.71
N GLY A 304 0.10 -0.34 5.03
CA GLY A 304 1.42 -0.85 5.40
C GLY A 304 1.63 -2.33 5.05
N HIS A 305 0.86 -2.83 4.09
CA HIS A 305 0.95 -4.18 3.51
C HIS A 305 1.45 -4.12 2.07
N ASN A 306 1.50 -5.25 1.36
CA ASN A 306 1.63 -5.28 -0.12
C ASN A 306 2.84 -4.52 -0.67
N TYR A 307 3.93 -4.57 0.09
CA TYR A 307 5.27 -4.24 -0.36
C TYR A 307 6.25 -5.23 0.26
N VAL A 308 7.44 -5.27 -0.31
CA VAL A 308 8.59 -5.91 0.30
C VAL A 308 9.74 -4.91 0.42
N ALA A 309 10.56 -5.08 1.44
CA ALA A 309 11.80 -4.33 1.60
C ALA A 309 12.97 -5.30 1.55
N TYR A 310 13.95 -5.03 0.71
CA TYR A 310 15.15 -5.83 0.55
C TYR A 310 16.36 -5.04 1.03
N LEU A 311 17.10 -5.57 1.99
CA LEU A 311 18.43 -5.05 2.34
C LEU A 311 19.43 -5.65 1.35
N ASP A 312 19.84 -4.85 0.37
CA ASP A 312 20.79 -5.29 -0.64
C ASP A 312 22.19 -5.43 0.00
N PRO A 313 22.79 -6.64 0.03
CA PRO A 313 24.08 -6.86 0.67
C PRO A 313 25.24 -6.20 -0.09
N GLY A 314 25.04 -5.82 -1.36
CA GLY A 314 26.05 -5.12 -2.14
C GLY A 314 26.19 -3.64 -1.78
N THR A 315 25.08 -2.99 -1.42
CA THR A 315 25.04 -1.56 -1.06
C THR A 315 24.80 -1.33 0.43
N ASN A 316 24.35 -2.35 1.15
CA ASN A 316 23.86 -2.29 2.52
C ASN A 316 22.68 -1.30 2.72
N LYS A 317 21.87 -1.11 1.67
CA LYS A 317 20.72 -0.19 1.64
C LYS A 317 19.41 -0.94 1.43
N PHE A 318 18.34 -0.40 2.01
CA PHE A 318 16.98 -0.89 1.79
C PHE A 318 16.44 -0.43 0.44
N VAL A 319 15.78 -1.34 -0.26
CA VAL A 319 15.06 -1.11 -1.52
C VAL A 319 13.63 -1.62 -1.37
N PHE A 320 12.65 -0.79 -1.73
CA PHE A 320 11.22 -1.10 -1.62
C PHE A 320 10.67 -1.52 -2.98
N MET A 321 9.82 -2.55 -2.97
CA MET A 321 9.20 -3.11 -4.17
C MET A 321 7.72 -3.42 -3.89
N PRO A 322 6.83 -3.25 -4.88
CA PRO A 322 5.41 -3.54 -4.71
C PRO A 322 5.14 -5.06 -4.69
N TRP A 323 4.03 -5.45 -4.08
CA TRP A 323 3.48 -6.80 -4.13
C TRP A 323 1.95 -6.71 -4.08
N ASP A 324 1.20 -7.57 -4.80
CA ASP A 324 -0.29 -7.62 -4.71
C ASP A 324 -0.97 -6.27 -5.02
N ALA A 325 -0.93 -5.83 -6.29
CA ALA A 325 -1.43 -4.52 -6.72
C ALA A 325 -2.85 -4.57 -7.32
N ASP A 326 -3.70 -5.49 -6.89
CA ASP A 326 -5.07 -5.65 -7.37
C ASP A 326 -5.99 -4.46 -7.01
N HIS A 327 -5.65 -3.73 -5.94
CA HIS A 327 -6.31 -2.50 -5.50
C HIS A 327 -5.70 -1.19 -6.07
N ALA A 328 -4.88 -1.28 -7.12
CA ALA A 328 -4.36 -0.10 -7.83
C ALA A 328 -5.46 0.66 -8.59
N PHE A 329 -5.08 1.83 -9.13
CA PHE A 329 -5.96 2.76 -9.86
C PHE A 329 -7.11 3.28 -9.00
N GLY A 330 -6.80 3.66 -7.76
CA GLY A 330 -7.77 4.23 -6.82
C GLY A 330 -8.90 3.26 -6.40
N ALA A 331 -8.67 1.95 -6.51
CA ALA A 331 -9.68 0.93 -6.21
C ALA A 331 -9.76 0.53 -4.74
N PHE A 332 -9.10 1.27 -3.83
CA PHE A 332 -9.11 0.99 -2.40
C PHE A 332 -9.94 2.02 -1.62
N PHE A 333 -11.26 1.78 -1.59
CA PHE A 333 -12.25 2.69 -1.00
C PHE A 333 -12.04 3.08 0.49
N PRO A 334 -11.36 2.30 1.36
CA PRO A 334 -11.18 2.71 2.76
C PRO A 334 -10.40 4.02 2.94
N PHE A 335 -9.69 4.49 1.90
CA PHE A 335 -8.89 5.72 1.92
C PHE A 335 -9.53 6.88 1.13
N GLY A 336 -10.64 6.65 0.43
CA GLY A 336 -11.35 7.69 -0.33
C GLY A 336 -12.16 7.14 -1.50
N GLN A 337 -13.06 7.96 -2.04
CA GLN A 337 -13.78 7.63 -3.27
C GLN A 337 -12.84 7.71 -4.49
N PRO A 338 -13.09 6.97 -5.58
CA PRO A 338 -12.19 6.92 -6.74
C PRO A 338 -11.77 8.30 -7.29
N ALA A 339 -12.70 9.26 -7.39
CA ALA A 339 -12.39 10.61 -7.83
C ALA A 339 -11.48 11.38 -6.85
N GLN A 340 -11.63 11.17 -5.54
CA GLN A 340 -10.74 11.75 -4.54
C GLN A 340 -9.34 11.12 -4.62
N LEU A 341 -9.28 9.80 -4.82
CA LEU A 341 -8.02 9.08 -4.96
C LEU A 341 -7.29 9.40 -6.26
N ALA A 342 -8.01 9.70 -7.35
CA ALA A 342 -7.41 10.27 -8.56
C ALA A 342 -6.84 11.67 -8.28
N ASP A 343 -7.40 12.39 -7.32
CA ASP A 343 -6.92 13.71 -6.88
C ASP A 343 -5.86 13.67 -5.76
N ALA A 344 -5.40 12.50 -5.33
CA ALA A 344 -4.51 12.36 -4.17
C ALA A 344 -3.27 13.28 -4.23
N SER A 345 -2.86 13.84 -3.10
CA SER A 345 -1.70 14.73 -3.05
C SER A 345 -0.43 14.01 -3.50
N ILE A 346 0.38 14.63 -4.36
CA ILE A 346 1.68 14.07 -4.76
C ILE A 346 2.74 14.26 -3.67
N LEU A 347 2.57 15.27 -2.80
CA LEU A 347 3.49 15.61 -1.72
C LEU A 347 3.06 15.08 -0.34
N HIS A 348 1.79 14.71 -0.19
CA HIS A 348 1.28 13.95 0.96
C HIS A 348 0.43 12.78 0.45
N PRO A 349 1.05 11.79 -0.23
CA PRO A 349 0.31 10.72 -0.91
C PRO A 349 -0.21 9.66 0.05
N HIS A 350 0.24 9.64 1.30
CA HIS A 350 -0.08 8.59 2.27
C HIS A 350 -1.30 8.96 3.12
N GLY A 351 -1.95 7.94 3.69
CA GLY A 351 -3.05 8.12 4.63
C GLY A 351 -2.61 7.94 6.07
N GLY A 352 -2.82 8.94 6.90
CA GLY A 352 -2.31 8.98 8.27
C GLY A 352 -0.89 9.52 8.33
N ASP A 353 -0.09 9.05 9.30
CA ASP A 353 1.29 9.49 9.47
C ASP A 353 2.25 8.54 8.73
N ASN A 354 3.23 9.08 8.00
CA ASN A 354 4.32 8.28 7.44
C ASN A 354 5.64 9.07 7.51
N LYS A 355 6.30 8.97 8.65
CA LYS A 355 7.52 9.72 8.96
C LYS A 355 8.63 9.56 7.93
N LEU A 356 8.77 8.40 7.29
CA LEU A 356 9.80 8.23 6.26
C LEU A 356 9.52 9.16 5.06
N ILE A 357 8.29 9.15 4.56
CA ILE A 357 7.88 10.00 3.44
C ILE A 357 7.94 11.47 3.86
N ASP A 358 7.35 11.81 5.01
CA ASP A 358 7.25 13.19 5.49
C ASP A 358 8.62 13.83 5.66
N ARG A 359 9.56 13.11 6.28
CA ARG A 359 10.92 13.64 6.51
C ARG A 359 11.73 13.71 5.22
N LEU A 360 11.61 12.74 4.31
CA LEU A 360 12.26 12.81 3.00
C LEU A 360 11.77 14.03 2.21
N LEU A 361 10.45 14.26 2.15
CA LEU A 361 9.87 15.38 1.40
C LEU A 361 9.99 16.73 2.13
N ALA A 362 10.34 16.74 3.42
CA ALA A 362 10.71 17.95 4.14
C ALA A 362 12.12 18.46 3.78
N VAL A 363 13.02 17.58 3.30
CA VAL A 363 14.35 17.99 2.83
C VAL A 363 14.22 18.67 1.46
N PRO A 364 14.58 19.97 1.32
CA PRO A 364 14.32 20.72 0.10
C PRO A 364 14.92 20.10 -1.18
N GLU A 365 16.14 19.57 -1.08
CA GLU A 365 16.84 18.97 -2.22
C GLU A 365 16.20 17.65 -2.66
N ILE A 366 15.74 16.84 -1.70
CA ILE A 366 15.04 15.58 -1.98
C ILE A 366 13.64 15.88 -2.54
N ARG A 367 12.93 16.86 -2.01
CA ARG A 367 11.63 17.30 -2.53
C ARG A 367 11.74 17.79 -3.98
N ALA A 368 12.75 18.60 -4.28
CA ALA A 368 13.00 19.08 -5.64
C ALA A 368 13.30 17.91 -6.59
N ALA A 369 14.18 16.98 -6.20
CA ALA A 369 14.48 15.77 -6.97
C ALA A 369 13.24 14.89 -7.18
N TYR A 370 12.41 14.74 -6.14
CA TYR A 370 11.16 13.99 -6.22
C TYR A 370 10.17 14.62 -7.20
N LEU A 371 9.96 15.95 -7.17
CA LEU A 371 9.05 16.63 -8.10
C LEU A 371 9.55 16.55 -9.55
N GLU A 372 10.85 16.67 -9.78
CA GLU A 372 11.45 16.48 -11.10
C GLU A 372 11.28 15.04 -11.59
N LEU A 373 11.56 14.06 -10.73
CA LEU A 373 11.33 12.65 -11.02
C LEU A 373 9.85 12.38 -11.33
N TYR A 374 8.94 12.90 -10.51
CA TYR A 374 7.49 12.72 -10.66
C TYR A 374 7.02 13.26 -12.01
N LYS A 375 7.50 14.44 -12.41
CA LYS A 375 7.23 14.99 -13.75
C LYS A 375 7.72 14.05 -14.85
N LYS A 376 8.99 13.64 -14.82
CA LYS A 376 9.58 12.74 -15.83
C LYS A 376 8.83 11.41 -15.94
N LEU A 377 8.43 10.84 -14.80
CA LEU A 377 7.66 9.60 -14.76
C LEU A 377 6.22 9.79 -15.26
N GLY A 378 5.59 10.94 -15.00
CA GLY A 378 4.27 11.27 -15.56
C GLY A 378 4.27 11.41 -17.09
N GLU A 379 5.41 11.82 -17.67
CA GLU A 379 5.62 11.94 -19.12
C GLU A 379 6.11 10.63 -19.78
N SER A 380 6.37 9.58 -18.99
CA SER A 380 6.89 8.29 -19.47
C SER A 380 6.15 7.10 -18.86
N ALA A 381 6.54 6.68 -17.66
CA ALA A 381 6.00 5.50 -16.98
C ALA A 381 4.49 5.56 -16.73
N PHE A 382 3.95 6.75 -16.44
CA PHE A 382 2.52 6.99 -16.23
C PHE A 382 1.92 7.90 -17.31
N GLU A 383 2.50 7.92 -18.52
CA GLU A 383 1.93 8.65 -19.65
C GLU A 383 0.53 8.09 -19.96
N PRO A 384 -0.53 8.93 -19.99
CA PRO A 384 -1.91 8.44 -20.09
C PRO A 384 -2.22 7.55 -21.28
N GLY A 385 -1.71 7.89 -22.47
CA GLY A 385 -1.93 7.09 -23.69
C GLY A 385 -1.32 5.70 -23.54
N ARG A 386 -0.06 5.63 -23.13
CA ARG A 386 0.72 4.41 -22.90
C ARG A 386 0.07 3.50 -21.86
N VAL A 387 -0.37 4.05 -20.73
CA VAL A 387 -1.02 3.26 -19.67
C VAL A 387 -2.39 2.77 -20.13
N ALA A 388 -3.16 3.61 -20.83
CA ALA A 388 -4.46 3.21 -21.39
C ALA A 388 -4.33 2.09 -22.43
N GLU A 389 -3.31 2.12 -23.28
CA GLU A 389 -3.00 1.03 -24.23
C GLU A 389 -2.71 -0.30 -23.51
N VAL A 390 -1.91 -0.27 -22.44
CA VAL A 390 -1.62 -1.48 -21.64
C VAL A 390 -2.88 -2.02 -20.97
N ILE A 391 -3.73 -1.16 -20.40
CA ILE A 391 -5.01 -1.54 -19.80
C ILE A 391 -5.88 -2.20 -20.87
N ALA A 392 -6.05 -1.56 -22.03
CA ALA A 392 -6.87 -2.06 -23.12
C ALA A 392 -6.36 -3.41 -23.67
N ALA A 393 -5.04 -3.57 -23.81
CA ALA A 393 -4.45 -4.83 -24.24
C ALA A 393 -4.70 -5.97 -23.24
N CYS A 394 -4.61 -5.69 -21.94
CA CYS A 394 -4.94 -6.66 -20.90
C CYS A 394 -6.43 -7.02 -20.90
N GLU A 395 -7.32 -6.02 -21.00
CA GLU A 395 -8.77 -6.21 -21.06
C GLU A 395 -9.17 -7.04 -22.30
N ALA A 396 -8.56 -6.77 -23.44
CA ALA A 396 -8.75 -7.54 -24.66
C ALA A 396 -8.32 -9.00 -24.50
N ALA A 397 -7.18 -9.25 -23.85
CA ALA A 397 -6.68 -10.59 -23.59
C ALA A 397 -7.64 -11.42 -22.74
N VAL A 398 -8.19 -10.83 -21.68
CA VAL A 398 -9.05 -11.56 -20.72
C VAL A 398 -10.53 -11.60 -21.11
N LYS A 399 -10.96 -10.82 -22.11
CA LYS A 399 -12.38 -10.70 -22.52
C LYS A 399 -13.07 -12.05 -22.75
N GLU A 400 -12.51 -12.88 -23.62
CA GLU A 400 -13.07 -14.19 -23.97
C GLU A 400 -13.00 -15.19 -22.79
N PRO A 401 -11.86 -15.34 -22.08
CA PRO A 401 -11.81 -16.11 -20.82
C PRO A 401 -12.84 -15.68 -19.77
N VAL A 402 -13.06 -14.38 -19.57
CA VAL A 402 -14.06 -13.86 -18.62
C VAL A 402 -15.48 -14.20 -19.07
N ALA A 403 -15.77 -14.16 -20.38
CA ALA A 403 -17.07 -14.58 -20.91
C ALA A 403 -17.32 -16.09 -20.66
N ARG A 404 -16.29 -16.93 -20.84
CA ARG A 404 -16.36 -18.36 -20.51
C ARG A 404 -16.53 -18.61 -19.01
N GLU A 405 -15.81 -17.88 -18.16
CA GLU A 405 -15.98 -17.89 -16.70
C GLU A 405 -17.43 -17.61 -16.31
N ALA A 406 -18.02 -16.54 -16.86
CA ALA A 406 -19.39 -16.13 -16.56
C ALA A 406 -20.43 -17.19 -16.97
N LYS A 407 -20.18 -17.90 -18.08
CA LYS A 407 -21.03 -19.01 -18.55
C LYS A 407 -20.87 -20.26 -17.68
N ALA A 408 -19.65 -20.60 -17.26
CA ALA A 408 -19.36 -21.80 -16.48
C ALA A 408 -19.76 -21.67 -15.01
N ASN A 409 -19.65 -20.46 -14.45
CA ASN A 409 -20.00 -20.17 -13.06
C ASN A 409 -21.05 -19.04 -13.00
N PRO A 410 -22.29 -19.30 -13.47
CA PRO A 410 -23.36 -18.32 -13.36
C PRO A 410 -23.56 -18.02 -11.87
N ARG A 411 -23.37 -16.75 -11.49
CA ARG A 411 -23.56 -16.34 -10.09
C ARG A 411 -25.02 -16.60 -9.72
N PRO A 412 -25.32 -17.40 -8.68
CA PRO A 412 -26.66 -17.44 -8.12
C PRO A 412 -27.00 -16.02 -7.65
N GLY A 413 -28.13 -15.48 -8.10
CA GLY A 413 -28.62 -14.18 -7.61
C GLY A 413 -28.63 -14.19 -6.09
N GLY A 414 -27.92 -13.25 -5.44
CA GLY A 414 -27.82 -13.15 -3.98
C GLY A 414 -26.42 -13.31 -3.38
N GLY A 415 -25.36 -13.49 -4.18
CA GLY A 415 -23.99 -13.23 -3.71
C GLY A 415 -23.74 -11.72 -3.58
N PHE A 416 -23.06 -11.29 -2.52
CA PHE A 416 -22.70 -9.90 -2.21
C PHE A 416 -22.55 -8.98 -3.44
N GLY A 417 -23.58 -8.18 -3.67
CA GLY A 417 -23.59 -7.00 -4.53
C GLY A 417 -23.75 -7.24 -6.05
N PRO A 418 -24.55 -6.41 -6.75
CA PRO A 418 -24.49 -6.32 -8.21
C PRO A 418 -23.08 -5.84 -8.60
N GLY A 419 -22.49 -6.47 -9.64
CA GLY A 419 -21.24 -6.07 -10.30
C GLY A 419 -20.36 -5.03 -9.59
N GLY A 420 -19.56 -5.47 -8.61
CA GLY A 420 -18.64 -4.61 -7.87
C GLY A 420 -18.60 -5.00 -6.40
N GLY A 421 -17.56 -5.73 -5.99
CA GLY A 421 -17.30 -5.96 -4.57
C GLY A 421 -17.14 -4.61 -3.86
N PHE A 422 -17.85 -4.42 -2.75
CA PHE A 422 -17.79 -3.25 -1.87
C PHE A 422 -17.85 -1.88 -2.57
N GLY A 423 -19.06 -1.45 -2.92
CA GLY A 423 -19.45 -0.04 -2.90
C GLY A 423 -18.63 0.92 -3.76
N GLY A 424 -18.96 0.98 -5.06
CA GLY A 424 -18.69 2.12 -5.92
C GLY A 424 -18.36 1.73 -7.36
N GLY A 425 -19.33 1.82 -8.29
CA GLY A 425 -18.98 2.09 -9.69
C GLY A 425 -18.85 3.61 -9.93
N PRO A 426 -18.21 4.11 -11.00
CA PRO A 426 -17.78 3.40 -12.21
C PRO A 426 -16.42 3.86 -12.78
N MET A 427 -15.44 4.36 -11.99
CA MET A 427 -14.19 4.80 -12.61
C MET A 427 -13.35 3.58 -13.04
N SER A 428 -13.32 3.34 -14.34
CA SER A 428 -12.43 2.36 -14.96
C SER A 428 -10.96 2.77 -14.70
N PRO A 429 -10.01 1.81 -14.76
CA PRO A 429 -8.59 2.15 -14.67
C PRO A 429 -8.16 3.23 -15.68
N ALA A 430 -8.71 3.22 -16.90
CA ALA A 430 -8.41 4.23 -17.92
C ALA A 430 -8.94 5.63 -17.55
N GLU A 431 -10.18 5.73 -17.07
CA GLU A 431 -10.73 7.01 -16.57
C GLU A 431 -9.95 7.53 -15.36
N PHE A 432 -9.52 6.63 -14.48
CA PHE A 432 -8.66 6.98 -13.35
C PHE A 432 -7.34 7.58 -13.84
N VAL A 433 -6.67 6.95 -14.81
CA VAL A 433 -5.40 7.44 -15.37
C VAL A 433 -5.57 8.85 -15.94
N ALA A 434 -6.63 9.08 -16.73
CA ALA A 434 -6.91 10.39 -17.30
C ALA A 434 -7.16 11.46 -16.22
N ALA A 435 -7.99 11.16 -15.21
CA ALA A 435 -8.27 12.06 -14.10
C ALA A 435 -7.01 12.33 -13.25
N ARG A 436 -6.22 11.28 -12.99
CA ARG A 436 -4.98 11.35 -12.22
C ARG A 436 -3.95 12.22 -12.91
N ALA A 437 -3.73 12.04 -14.21
CA ALA A 437 -2.78 12.84 -14.97
C ALA A 437 -3.15 14.33 -14.98
N LYS A 438 -4.45 14.64 -15.12
CA LYS A 438 -4.95 16.03 -14.98
C LYS A 438 -4.69 16.59 -13.58
N SER A 439 -4.91 15.80 -12.53
CA SER A 439 -4.64 16.24 -11.15
C SER A 439 -3.15 16.49 -10.93
N VAL A 440 -2.30 15.56 -11.36
CA VAL A 440 -0.84 15.65 -11.26
C VAL A 440 -0.32 16.90 -11.97
N ALA A 441 -0.75 17.16 -13.20
CA ALA A 441 -0.35 18.36 -13.94
C ALA A 441 -0.69 19.65 -13.19
N ALA A 442 -1.91 19.75 -12.65
CA ALA A 442 -2.34 20.91 -11.87
C ALA A 442 -1.57 21.05 -10.53
N GLN A 443 -1.23 19.94 -9.87
CA GLN A 443 -0.42 19.97 -8.65
C GLN A 443 1.02 20.39 -8.92
N LEU A 444 1.65 19.87 -9.98
CA LEU A 444 2.99 20.26 -10.42
C LEU A 444 3.05 21.74 -10.84
N ALA A 445 1.96 22.27 -11.39
CA ALA A 445 1.81 23.68 -11.73
C ALA A 445 1.47 24.59 -10.53
N GLY A 446 1.35 24.04 -9.32
CA GLY A 446 1.01 24.80 -8.11
C GLY A 446 -0.44 25.30 -8.05
N GLN A 447 -1.33 24.79 -8.90
CA GLN A 447 -2.74 25.22 -8.96
C GLN A 447 -3.59 24.60 -7.85
N LYS A 448 -3.15 23.47 -7.27
CA LYS A 448 -3.79 22.80 -6.13
C LYS A 448 -2.80 21.89 -5.40
N THR A 449 -3.16 21.45 -4.20
CA THR A 449 -2.35 20.56 -3.35
C THR A 449 -2.75 19.08 -3.43
N GLY A 450 -3.95 18.80 -3.95
CA GLY A 450 -4.54 17.46 -4.02
C GLY A 450 -5.22 17.02 -2.72
N PHE A 451 -5.99 15.94 -2.82
CA PHE A 451 -6.70 15.30 -1.71
C PHE A 451 -5.72 14.56 -0.79
N VAL A 452 -5.81 14.76 0.53
CA VAL A 452 -5.04 13.98 1.52
C VAL A 452 -5.93 12.88 2.09
N PRO A 453 -5.60 11.60 1.86
CA PRO A 453 -6.33 10.47 2.42
C PRO A 453 -6.30 10.46 3.95
N ARG A 454 -7.41 10.06 4.58
CA ARG A 454 -7.47 9.94 6.03
C ARG A 454 -6.73 8.68 6.49
N ALA A 455 -6.29 8.67 7.76
CA ALA A 455 -5.78 7.46 8.39
C ALA A 455 -6.84 6.36 8.39
N PHE A 456 -6.41 5.11 8.22
CA PHE A 456 -7.32 3.97 8.28
C PHE A 456 -8.03 3.91 9.64
N GLY A 457 -9.36 3.82 9.63
CA GLY A 457 -10.18 3.82 10.85
C GLY A 457 -10.50 5.19 11.43
N ALA A 458 -9.98 6.29 10.86
CA ALA A 458 -10.35 7.66 11.24
C ALA A 458 -11.66 8.08 10.54
N GLY A 459 -12.77 7.48 10.96
CA GLY A 459 -14.14 7.85 10.60
C GLY A 459 -15.06 7.82 11.83
N PRO A 460 -16.27 8.41 11.77
CA PRO A 460 -17.19 8.37 12.91
C PRO A 460 -17.44 6.92 13.35
N PRO A 461 -17.50 6.65 14.67
CA PRO A 461 -17.71 5.31 15.20
C PRO A 461 -19.08 4.79 14.76
N GLY A 462 -19.09 3.88 13.79
CA GLY A 462 -20.31 3.35 13.17
C GLY A 462 -20.08 2.66 11.82
N GLY A 463 -19.01 3.00 11.11
CA GLY A 463 -18.57 2.28 9.91
C GLY A 463 -17.80 1.00 10.25
N GLY A 464 -18.43 0.06 10.94
CA GLY A 464 -17.84 -1.27 11.15
C GLY A 464 -17.67 -2.02 9.81
N PHE A 465 -16.65 -2.87 9.74
CA PHE A 465 -16.54 -3.94 8.73
C PHE A 465 -17.72 -4.91 8.90
N GLY A 466 -18.86 -4.56 8.33
CA GLY A 466 -20.05 -5.40 8.28
C GLY A 466 -20.54 -5.57 6.84
N PRO A 467 -21.15 -6.73 6.51
CA PRO A 467 -21.85 -6.91 5.24
C PRO A 467 -22.87 -5.78 5.03
N PRO A 468 -23.03 -5.21 3.82
CA PRO A 468 -24.14 -4.31 3.51
C PRO A 468 -25.40 -5.18 3.34
N GLY A 469 -25.96 -5.56 4.49
CA GLY A 469 -27.16 -6.37 4.61
C GLY A 469 -28.09 -5.78 5.66
N GLY A 470 -28.27 -4.46 5.63
CA GLY A 470 -29.28 -3.75 6.38
C GLY A 470 -29.87 -2.67 5.47
N GLY A 471 -31.16 -2.76 5.20
CA GLY A 471 -31.86 -1.92 4.23
C GLY A 471 -31.60 -0.43 4.42
N PHE A 472 -31.65 0.30 3.30
CA PHE A 472 -31.65 1.75 3.27
C PHE A 472 -32.76 2.31 4.17
N GLY A 473 -32.40 2.65 5.40
CA GLY A 473 -33.07 3.75 6.10
C GLY A 473 -32.79 5.05 5.35
N PRO A 474 -33.72 6.03 5.39
CA PRO A 474 -33.52 7.30 4.69
C PRO A 474 -32.19 7.93 5.13
N PRO A 475 -31.52 8.67 4.24
CA PRO A 475 -30.18 9.17 4.49
C PRO A 475 -30.15 9.96 5.79
N VAL A 476 -29.42 9.47 6.79
CA VAL A 476 -29.03 10.28 7.93
C VAL A 476 -28.09 11.33 7.36
N ALA A 477 -28.57 12.56 7.27
CA ALA A 477 -27.77 13.70 6.87
C ALA A 477 -26.52 13.75 7.77
N ILE A 478 -25.36 13.45 7.20
CA ILE A 478 -24.08 13.73 7.83
C ILE A 478 -24.03 15.25 7.95
N LYS A 479 -24.30 15.78 9.14
CA LYS A 479 -24.11 17.20 9.43
C LYS A 479 -22.64 17.51 9.17
N GLN A 480 -22.36 18.26 8.11
CA GLN A 480 -21.06 18.91 7.95
C GLN A 480 -20.82 19.75 9.22
N PRO A 481 -19.60 19.74 9.78
CA PRO A 481 -19.27 20.61 10.89
C PRO A 481 -19.55 22.06 10.48
N ASP A 482 -20.29 22.77 11.31
CA ASP A 482 -20.65 24.16 11.09
C ASP A 482 -19.50 25.06 11.59
N PRO A 483 -18.74 25.73 10.71
CA PRO A 483 -17.63 26.60 11.11
C PRO A 483 -18.06 27.73 12.05
N ALA A 484 -19.35 28.11 12.04
CA ALA A 484 -19.88 29.12 12.95
C ALA A 484 -19.82 28.67 14.40
N LYS A 485 -20.07 27.38 14.68
CA LYS A 485 -20.01 26.84 16.05
C LYS A 485 -18.61 26.82 16.63
N CYS A 486 -17.60 26.57 15.78
CA CYS A 486 -16.21 26.68 16.17
C CYS A 486 -15.84 28.13 16.49
N ALA A 487 -16.21 29.07 15.61
CA ALA A 487 -15.93 30.48 15.82
C ALA A 487 -16.58 31.05 17.09
N ASP A 488 -17.82 30.64 17.39
CA ASP A 488 -18.53 31.08 18.60
C ASP A 488 -17.91 30.51 19.88
N ALA A 489 -17.54 29.22 19.87
CA ALA A 489 -16.86 28.60 21.01
C ALA A 489 -15.47 29.22 21.25
N CYS A 490 -14.75 29.56 20.19
CA CYS A 490 -13.47 30.27 20.26
C CYS A 490 -13.63 31.67 20.84
N ARG A 491 -14.62 32.46 20.40
CA ARG A 491 -14.90 33.79 20.98
C ARG A 491 -15.27 33.72 22.45
N ALA A 492 -16.08 32.73 22.84
CA ALA A 492 -16.45 32.53 24.24
C ALA A 492 -15.24 32.15 25.11
N ALA A 493 -14.36 31.27 24.63
CA ALA A 493 -13.13 30.92 25.33
C ALA A 493 -12.17 32.11 25.44
N ALA A 494 -12.03 32.93 24.40
CA ALA A 494 -11.20 34.12 24.44
C ALA A 494 -11.64 35.10 25.53
N ALA A 495 -12.94 35.42 25.60
CA ALA A 495 -13.51 36.30 26.62
C ALA A 495 -13.29 35.75 28.05
N ALA A 496 -13.51 34.45 28.25
CA ALA A 496 -13.29 33.81 29.55
C ALA A 496 -11.79 33.78 29.93
N CYS A 497 -10.89 33.58 28.97
CA CYS A 497 -9.45 33.68 29.17
C CYS A 497 -9.01 35.09 29.56
N GLU A 498 -9.56 36.13 28.95
CA GLU A 498 -9.24 37.52 29.31
C GLU A 498 -9.67 37.87 30.75
N ALA A 499 -10.87 37.45 31.15
CA ALA A 499 -11.35 37.61 32.52
C ALA A 499 -10.48 36.84 33.53
N SER A 500 -10.11 35.60 33.19
CA SER A 500 -9.20 34.76 33.99
C SER A 500 -7.80 35.36 34.09
N ALA A 501 -7.23 35.88 33.01
CA ALA A 501 -5.92 36.53 33.00
C ALA A 501 -5.88 37.73 33.95
N LYS A 502 -6.90 38.59 33.90
CA LYS A 502 -7.00 39.75 34.80
C LYS A 502 -7.04 39.29 36.27
N ARG A 503 -7.83 38.25 36.57
CA ARG A 503 -7.93 37.73 37.93
C ARG A 503 -6.65 37.04 38.40
N ALA A 504 -5.97 36.31 37.51
CA ALA A 504 -4.69 35.69 37.77
C ALA A 504 -3.62 36.75 38.09
N ALA A 505 -3.60 37.88 37.37
CA ALA A 505 -2.70 38.99 37.64
C ALA A 505 -2.92 39.60 39.04
N GLU A 506 -4.18 39.86 39.41
CA GLU A 506 -4.55 40.38 40.73
C GLU A 506 -4.13 39.43 41.88
N GLN A 507 -4.22 38.12 41.64
CA GLN A 507 -3.87 37.09 42.62
C GLN A 507 -2.42 36.58 42.50
N LYS A 508 -1.61 37.17 41.61
CA LYS A 508 -0.20 36.81 41.37
C LYS A 508 0.01 35.35 40.89
N HIS A 509 -0.93 34.82 40.11
CA HIS A 509 -0.82 33.51 39.45
C HIS A 509 -0.18 33.63 38.05
N GLY A 510 1.11 34.01 38.00
CA GLY A 510 1.79 34.39 36.74
C GLY A 510 1.79 33.32 35.64
N ALA A 511 1.83 32.03 35.98
CA ALA A 511 1.74 30.94 34.99
C ALA A 511 0.35 30.84 34.35
N CYS A 512 -0.71 31.03 35.13
CA CYS A 512 -2.09 31.04 34.65
C CYS A 512 -2.34 32.27 33.78
N GLU A 513 -1.87 33.44 34.23
CA GLU A 513 -1.96 34.70 33.49
C GLU A 513 -1.36 34.59 32.08
N ALA A 514 -0.11 34.11 31.97
CA ALA A 514 0.58 33.99 30.69
C ALA A 514 -0.11 33.01 29.73
N LEU A 515 -0.62 31.88 30.25
CA LEU A 515 -1.37 30.89 29.47
C LEU A 515 -2.72 31.45 29.00
N CYS A 516 -3.47 32.13 29.86
CA CYS A 516 -4.75 32.74 29.50
C CYS A 516 -4.59 33.81 28.41
N VAL A 517 -3.56 34.66 28.49
CA VAL A 517 -3.29 35.67 27.44
C VAL A 517 -2.98 35.01 26.09
N SER A 518 -2.15 33.97 26.10
CA SER A 518 -1.78 33.24 24.87
C SER A 518 -2.96 32.47 24.28
N CYS A 519 -3.76 31.83 25.15
CA CYS A 519 -4.96 31.10 24.78
C CYS A 519 -6.02 32.03 24.17
N SER A 520 -6.26 33.22 24.75
CA SER A 520 -7.21 34.19 24.18
C SER A 520 -6.84 34.57 22.74
N ARG A 521 -5.57 34.93 22.49
CA ARG A 521 -5.10 35.33 21.15
C ARG A 521 -5.24 34.21 20.12
N ALA A 522 -4.89 32.97 20.50
CA ALA A 522 -5.04 31.81 19.63
C ALA A 522 -6.52 31.51 19.32
N CYS A 523 -7.40 31.65 20.32
CA CYS A 523 -8.85 31.50 20.13
C CYS A 523 -9.40 32.56 19.17
N LEU A 524 -9.02 33.82 19.30
CA LEU A 524 -9.47 34.89 18.41
C LEU A 524 -9.02 34.65 16.96
N LEU A 525 -7.74 34.31 16.75
CA LEU A 525 -7.23 33.96 15.42
C LEU A 525 -7.98 32.76 14.83
N CYS A 526 -8.23 31.73 15.63
CA CYS A 526 -9.00 30.56 15.20
C CYS A 526 -10.44 30.92 14.83
N ALA A 527 -11.08 31.81 15.60
CA ALA A 527 -12.43 32.29 15.32
C ALA A 527 -12.50 33.08 14.00
N GLU A 528 -11.54 33.97 13.75
CA GLU A 528 -11.45 34.78 12.53
C GLU A 528 -11.24 33.90 11.30
N LEU A 529 -10.27 32.99 11.36
CA LEU A 529 -9.98 32.08 10.24
C LEU A 529 -11.14 31.12 9.97
N SER A 530 -11.80 30.61 11.01
CA SER A 530 -12.97 29.73 10.87
C SER A 530 -14.17 30.47 10.28
N ALA A 531 -14.44 31.70 10.75
CA ALA A 531 -15.52 32.53 10.21
C ALA A 531 -15.26 32.95 8.75
N ALA A 532 -14.01 33.21 8.39
CA ALA A 532 -13.58 33.51 7.03
C ALA A 532 -13.53 32.29 6.11
N LYS A 533 -13.78 31.07 6.65
CA LYS A 533 -13.61 29.80 5.93
C LYS A 533 -12.22 29.66 5.29
N SER A 534 -11.20 30.18 5.97
CA SER A 534 -9.81 30.13 5.50
C SER A 534 -9.30 28.69 5.45
N LEU A 535 -8.43 28.39 4.47
CA LEU A 535 -7.73 27.09 4.40
C LEU A 535 -6.84 26.84 5.63
N LEU A 536 -6.46 27.90 6.35
CA LEU A 536 -5.65 27.82 7.57
C LEU A 536 -6.50 27.55 8.84
N ALA A 537 -7.83 27.51 8.72
CA ALA A 537 -8.70 27.31 9.89
C ALA A 537 -8.45 25.96 10.58
N GLY A 538 -8.12 24.91 9.81
CA GLY A 538 -7.79 23.60 10.37
C GLY A 538 -6.53 23.63 11.26
N ASP A 539 -5.47 24.27 10.79
CA ASP A 539 -4.21 24.42 11.54
C ASP A 539 -4.40 25.30 12.78
N ALA A 540 -5.18 26.38 12.64
CA ALA A 540 -5.55 27.23 13.76
C ALA A 540 -6.37 26.47 14.82
N CYS A 541 -7.30 25.60 14.41
CA CYS A 541 -8.06 24.72 15.30
C CYS A 541 -7.15 23.75 16.08
N VAL A 542 -6.09 23.21 15.48
CA VAL A 542 -5.13 22.32 16.17
C VAL A 542 -4.37 23.07 17.26
N LEU A 543 -3.87 24.27 16.94
CA LEU A 543 -3.16 25.10 17.92
C LEU A 543 -4.10 25.55 19.04
N CYS A 544 -5.30 26.01 18.69
CA CYS A 544 -6.33 26.46 19.62
C CYS A 544 -6.76 25.34 20.57
N GLU A 545 -6.98 24.12 20.07
CA GLU A 545 -7.35 22.97 20.91
C GLU A 545 -6.30 22.66 21.97
N LYS A 546 -5.02 22.60 21.57
CA LYS A 546 -3.91 22.30 22.49
C LYS A 546 -3.78 23.37 23.57
N LEU A 547 -3.79 24.65 23.18
CA LEU A 547 -3.70 25.77 24.12
C LEU A 547 -4.91 25.86 25.04
N CYS A 548 -6.12 25.61 24.56
CA CYS A 548 -7.32 25.55 25.40
C CYS A 548 -7.26 24.43 26.43
N LEU A 549 -6.77 23.24 26.08
CA LEU A 549 -6.63 22.14 27.03
C LEU A 549 -5.59 22.43 28.11
N GLU A 550 -4.47 23.05 27.73
CA GLU A 550 -3.44 23.49 28.67
C GLU A 550 -3.94 24.61 29.59
N CYS A 551 -4.62 25.61 29.03
CA CYS A 551 -5.22 26.71 29.76
C CYS A 551 -6.29 26.22 30.74
N ALA A 552 -7.15 25.28 30.32
CA ALA A 552 -8.16 24.66 31.17
C ALA A 552 -7.53 23.90 32.35
N ALA A 553 -6.46 23.16 32.11
CA ALA A 553 -5.75 22.41 33.16
C ALA A 553 -5.03 23.34 34.15
N ALA A 554 -4.57 24.51 33.72
CA ALA A 554 -3.97 25.52 34.58
C ALA A 554 -5.03 26.26 35.41
N CYS A 555 -6.12 26.73 34.78
CA CYS A 555 -7.20 27.44 35.45
C CYS A 555 -7.97 26.56 36.43
N GLY A 556 -8.21 25.29 36.10
CA GLY A 556 -8.97 24.35 36.94
C GLY A 556 -8.30 24.00 38.27
N LYS A 557 -7.04 24.42 38.48
CA LYS A 557 -6.32 24.26 39.75
C LYS A 557 -6.53 25.44 40.71
N LEU A 558 -7.20 26.51 40.26
CA LEU A 558 -7.36 27.74 41.00
C LEU A 558 -8.82 27.95 41.43
N ASP A 559 -8.99 28.50 42.63
CA ASP A 559 -10.31 28.79 43.19
C ASP A 559 -10.82 30.16 42.74
N GLY A 560 -12.00 30.18 42.13
CA GLY A 560 -12.67 31.43 41.74
C GLY A 560 -13.54 31.27 40.50
N ALA A 561 -14.66 32.01 40.46
CA ALA A 561 -15.64 31.92 39.37
C ALA A 561 -15.02 32.14 37.98
N ALA A 562 -14.10 33.11 37.85
CA ALA A 562 -13.42 33.41 36.59
C ALA A 562 -12.55 32.25 36.08
N PHE A 563 -11.89 31.51 36.98
CA PHE A 563 -11.06 30.36 36.60
C PHE A 563 -11.90 29.15 36.20
N GLN A 564 -13.01 28.91 36.91
CA GLN A 564 -13.95 27.83 36.60
C GLN A 564 -14.69 28.07 35.27
N GLU A 565 -15.05 29.33 35.00
CA GLU A 565 -15.65 29.71 33.73
C GLU A 565 -14.65 29.58 32.57
N CYS A 566 -13.39 29.99 32.78
CA CYS A 566 -12.32 29.81 31.81
C CYS A 566 -12.04 28.33 31.51
N GLU A 567 -11.97 27.47 32.53
CA GLU A 567 -11.81 26.03 32.34
C GLU A 567 -12.94 25.46 31.48
N LYS A 568 -14.20 25.77 31.84
CA LYS A 568 -15.38 25.27 31.13
C LYS A 568 -15.38 25.74 29.67
N ALA A 569 -15.13 27.03 29.43
CA ALA A 569 -15.12 27.62 28.10
C ALA A 569 -14.00 27.05 27.24
N CYS A 570 -12.78 26.90 27.79
CA CYS A 570 -11.65 26.31 27.08
C CYS A 570 -11.90 24.84 26.73
N ARG A 571 -12.47 24.03 27.63
CA ARG A 571 -12.84 22.63 27.31
C ARG A 571 -13.91 22.55 26.23
N ALA A 572 -14.87 23.49 26.21
CA ALA A 572 -15.87 23.57 25.16
C ALA A 572 -15.26 23.98 23.81
N CYS A 573 -14.37 24.96 23.81
CA CYS A 573 -13.63 25.39 22.63
C CYS A 573 -12.75 24.27 22.06
N ALA A 574 -12.00 23.56 22.90
CA ALA A 574 -11.19 22.42 22.48
C ALA A 574 -12.03 21.35 21.77
N ARG A 575 -13.21 21.03 22.30
CA ARG A 575 -14.17 20.12 21.65
C ARG A 575 -14.67 20.66 20.32
N ALA A 576 -15.06 21.92 20.27
CA ALA A 576 -15.55 22.55 19.03
C ALA A 576 -14.46 22.61 17.94
N CYS A 577 -13.21 22.89 18.30
CA CYS A 577 -12.07 22.86 17.38
C CYS A 577 -11.75 21.44 16.91
N ALA A 578 -11.85 20.43 17.78
CA ALA A 578 -11.73 19.03 17.38
C ALA A 578 -12.85 18.61 16.43
N ASP A 579 -14.10 19.01 16.70
CA ASP A 579 -15.27 18.67 15.87
C ASP A 579 -15.25 19.38 14.52
N ALA A 580 -14.79 20.64 14.46
CA ALA A 580 -14.66 21.39 13.22
C ALA A 580 -13.63 20.80 12.24
N ARG A 581 -12.71 19.96 12.73
CA ARG A 581 -11.69 19.27 11.91
C ARG A 581 -12.11 17.88 11.44
N ARG A 582 -13.25 17.34 11.91
CA ARG A 582 -13.76 15.98 11.58
C ARG A 582 -14.57 15.99 10.29
#